data_AF-A0A7J5LB49-F1
#
_entry.id   AF-A0A7J5LB49-F1
#
_cell.length_a   1.000
_cell.length_b   1.000
_cell.length_c   1.000
_cell.angle_alpha   90.00
_cell.angle_beta   90.00
_cell.angle_gamma   90.00
#
_symmetry.space_group_name_H-M   'P 1'
#
loop_
_entity.id
_entity.type
_entity.pdbx_description
1 polymer ?
#
loop_
_entity_poly.entity_id
_entity_poly.type
_entity_poly.pdbx_seq_one_letter_code
_entity_poly.pdbx_strand_id
1 'polypeptide(L)'
;MKIAELKSMSRIMALAMMIIATFTACSDDDGEGNKPIVFPELKNINCAAGETAEISFETTADWELSSSAGWCKFQNGEFLESLIYGKAGKQTVTIATSADGQSHNEDAVAEITLKIGNESQIIYKVTRARKEYADLIVSDEAGNVYDKTHPLTIKGNTASSPVYTVIKAEAESGVKIGFTNPEWLSYTIDEKAGTYQFTFNTENTSGLNPKYPIAAGTYTLTFVTEDAATAQTDKVRKVEIPVVYEGLQRDAIAISPTYLNAVASVSGEELSDDNGIIENMQSTITAYNDEFQPVIFAATKSINEDGEVEFAYDFGSTVSWLHAVTGTGDNKDKVTVTVDPNSNTEERTATVMVFPKAVYDEIKSNWAGHLIDENSGDIKVSYANNIMTSITQEAWQEQGERIKFQALFMYAYDYDQTGFRNIKDFFEGAFVRFEDLKNSTDVSSYNVTDNNVWKASVPKSLLKKFDEMGEPGYGPGKLIFEAVDAATNQEITEKTSYENISSEKMAGQAWSQDALKLVRINGIGISFDNTYYETYDNGYQLVVKGEEGATLALCIVEVYDDTQE
;
A
#
# COMPACT_ATOMS: atom_id res chain seq x y z
N MET A 1 -8.61 -22.60 40.18
CA MET A 1 -9.69 -23.33 39.49
C MET A 1 -9.00 -24.24 38.49
N LYS A 2 -8.92 -25.55 38.79
CA LYS A 2 -8.28 -26.58 37.96
C LYS A 2 -9.37 -27.23 37.11
N ILE A 3 -9.13 -27.43 35.82
CA ILE A 3 -9.89 -28.38 35.00
C ILE A 3 -8.90 -29.33 34.35
N ALA A 4 -9.23 -30.61 34.49
CA ALA A 4 -8.40 -31.77 34.29
C ALA A 4 -8.56 -32.38 32.90
N GLU A 5 -7.54 -33.17 32.55
CA GLU A 5 -7.48 -34.15 31.47
C GLU A 5 -8.66 -35.14 31.48
N LEU A 6 -9.08 -35.60 30.31
CA LEU A 6 -9.75 -36.90 30.15
C LEU A 6 -9.14 -37.70 29.01
N LYS A 7 -8.61 -38.86 29.40
CA LYS A 7 -8.03 -39.94 28.62
C LYS A 7 -9.16 -40.91 28.27
N SER A 8 -9.38 -41.20 26.98
CA SER A 8 -10.38 -42.19 26.55
C SER A 8 -9.78 -43.60 26.56
N MET A 9 -10.45 -44.52 27.24
CA MET A 9 -10.11 -45.94 27.27
C MET A 9 -11.42 -46.74 27.26
N SER A 10 -11.44 -47.78 26.42
CA SER A 10 -12.22 -49.02 26.58
C SER A 10 -13.76 -48.92 26.60
N ARG A 11 -14.38 -49.27 25.46
CA ARG A 11 -15.76 -49.78 25.40
C ARG A 11 -15.83 -50.94 24.40
N ILE A 12 -15.57 -52.17 24.86
CA ILE A 12 -16.13 -53.39 24.26
C ILE A 12 -16.52 -54.32 25.42
N MET A 13 -17.75 -54.14 25.89
CA MET A 13 -18.45 -55.10 26.74
C MET A 13 -19.95 -54.91 26.49
N ALA A 14 -20.52 -55.71 25.60
CA ALA A 14 -21.95 -56.05 25.54
C ALA A 14 -22.19 -56.89 24.27
N LEU A 15 -22.33 -58.21 24.41
CA LEU A 15 -23.57 -58.92 24.07
C LEU A 15 -23.36 -60.43 24.34
N ALA A 16 -23.70 -60.85 25.55
CA ALA A 16 -23.97 -62.24 25.88
C ALA A 16 -25.42 -62.31 26.34
N MET A 17 -26.26 -63.15 25.73
CA MET A 17 -27.17 -64.10 26.39
C MET A 17 -28.31 -64.59 25.50
N MET A 18 -28.65 -65.87 25.75
CA MET A 18 -29.79 -66.67 25.28
C MET A 18 -29.66 -67.15 23.83
N ILE A 19 -29.57 -68.45 23.56
CA ILE A 19 -30.56 -69.49 23.89
C ILE A 19 -29.88 -70.82 24.24
N ILE A 20 -30.27 -71.39 25.38
CA ILE A 20 -30.05 -72.79 25.73
C ILE A 20 -31.24 -73.55 25.13
N ALA A 21 -30.97 -74.44 24.19
CA ALA A 21 -31.86 -75.54 23.84
C ALA A 21 -31.09 -76.85 24.01
N THR A 22 -31.75 -77.77 24.68
CA THR A 22 -31.27 -79.00 25.29
C THR A 22 -30.66 -80.01 24.31
N PHE A 23 -29.54 -80.62 24.69
CA PHE A 23 -29.08 -81.88 24.10
C PHE A 23 -30.04 -83.01 24.53
N THR A 24 -30.71 -83.61 23.55
CA THR A 24 -31.16 -85.01 23.60
C THR A 24 -30.31 -85.79 22.63
N ALA A 25 -29.53 -86.73 23.15
CA ALA A 25 -28.81 -87.72 22.38
C ALA A 25 -29.79 -88.71 21.75
N CYS A 26 -29.72 -88.88 20.43
CA CYS A 26 -29.96 -90.15 19.76
C CYS A 26 -29.02 -90.22 18.58
N SER A 27 -28.16 -91.25 18.59
CA SER A 27 -27.49 -91.73 17.40
C SER A 27 -28.54 -92.05 16.33
N ASP A 28 -28.34 -91.56 15.12
CA ASP A 28 -28.35 -92.49 14.00
C ASP A 28 -27.32 -92.06 12.97
N ASP A 29 -26.58 -93.07 12.57
CA ASP A 29 -25.59 -93.10 11.52
C ASP A 29 -26.31 -92.92 10.17
N ASP A 30 -26.07 -91.79 9.51
CA ASP A 30 -26.21 -91.71 8.06
C ASP A 30 -24.90 -91.14 7.51
N GLY A 31 -24.02 -92.06 7.14
CA GLY A 31 -22.81 -91.78 6.38
C GLY A 31 -23.13 -91.20 5.02
N GLU A 32 -23.09 -89.87 4.92
CA GLU A 32 -22.56 -89.20 3.73
C GLU A 32 -21.10 -88.83 4.01
N GLY A 33 -20.19 -89.42 3.23
CA GLY A 33 -18.76 -89.44 3.48
C GLY A 33 -18.19 -88.09 3.93
N ASN A 34 -17.58 -88.10 5.13
CA ASN A 34 -16.71 -87.04 5.61
C ASN A 34 -15.52 -86.96 4.64
N LYS A 35 -15.68 -86.20 3.55
CA LYS A 35 -14.59 -85.92 2.62
C LYS A 35 -13.47 -85.30 3.47
N PRO A 36 -12.25 -85.87 3.46
CA PRO A 36 -11.16 -85.33 4.25
C PRO A 36 -11.02 -83.83 3.94
N ILE A 37 -10.93 -83.01 4.98
CA ILE A 37 -10.65 -81.58 4.84
C ILE A 37 -9.25 -81.50 4.25
N VAL A 38 -9.15 -81.00 3.02
CA VAL A 38 -7.88 -80.79 2.32
C VAL A 38 -7.74 -79.30 2.09
N PHE A 39 -6.72 -78.70 2.71
CA PHE A 39 -6.40 -77.31 2.49
C PHE A 39 -5.61 -77.14 1.19
N PRO A 40 -5.82 -76.02 0.47
CA PRO A 40 -4.98 -75.64 -0.65
C PRO A 40 -3.51 -75.45 -0.23
N GLU A 41 -2.61 -75.65 -1.19
CA GLU A 41 -1.20 -75.28 -1.00
C GLU A 41 -1.04 -73.76 -0.85
N LEU A 42 -0.07 -73.36 -0.01
CA LEU A 42 0.28 -71.97 0.18
C LEU A 42 0.80 -71.35 -1.12
N LYS A 43 0.22 -70.21 -1.51
CA LYS A 43 0.69 -69.38 -2.62
C LYS A 43 1.21 -68.03 -2.14
N ASN A 44 2.18 -67.47 -2.87
CA ASN A 44 2.68 -66.12 -2.64
C ASN A 44 2.27 -65.25 -3.82
N ILE A 45 1.72 -64.08 -3.54
CA ILE A 45 1.35 -63.09 -4.56
C ILE A 45 1.85 -61.71 -4.15
N ASN A 46 2.14 -60.87 -5.14
CA ASN A 46 2.47 -59.47 -4.92
C ASN A 46 1.25 -58.62 -5.29
N CYS A 47 0.90 -57.66 -4.45
CA CYS A 47 -0.20 -56.72 -4.69
C CYS A 47 0.21 -55.34 -4.21
N ALA A 48 0.27 -54.35 -5.11
CA ALA A 48 0.77 -53.02 -4.77
C ALA A 48 -0.27 -52.23 -3.95
N ALA A 49 0.19 -51.23 -3.20
CA ALA A 49 -0.72 -50.34 -2.50
C ALA A 49 -1.67 -49.64 -3.49
N GLY A 50 -2.97 -49.64 -3.21
CA GLY A 50 -4.02 -49.11 -4.08
C GLY A 50 -4.55 -50.10 -5.12
N GLU A 51 -3.96 -51.28 -5.25
CA GLU A 51 -4.39 -52.28 -6.23
C GLU A 51 -5.25 -53.41 -5.63
N THR A 52 -5.83 -54.20 -6.52
CA THR A 52 -6.61 -55.39 -6.20
C THR A 52 -6.01 -56.62 -6.86
N ALA A 53 -6.09 -57.78 -6.22
CA ALA A 53 -5.69 -59.06 -6.79
C ALA A 53 -6.77 -60.13 -6.53
N GLU A 54 -6.85 -61.12 -7.40
CA GLU A 54 -7.75 -62.26 -7.21
C GLU A 54 -7.00 -63.44 -6.57
N ILE A 55 -7.58 -64.02 -5.53
CA ILE A 55 -7.14 -65.29 -4.94
C ILE A 55 -8.18 -66.37 -5.22
N SER A 56 -7.72 -67.50 -5.75
CA SER A 56 -8.59 -68.64 -6.06
C SER A 56 -8.18 -69.89 -5.29
N PHE A 57 -9.18 -70.61 -4.78
CA PHE A 57 -9.01 -71.86 -4.04
C PHE A 57 -10.23 -72.75 -4.17
N GLU A 58 -10.10 -74.03 -3.84
CA GLU A 58 -11.20 -74.98 -3.84
C GLU A 58 -11.27 -75.63 -2.46
N THR A 59 -12.47 -75.74 -1.91
CA THR A 59 -12.73 -76.33 -0.59
C THR A 59 -13.94 -77.24 -0.64
N THR A 60 -13.94 -78.29 0.17
CA THR A 60 -15.02 -79.28 0.24
C THR A 60 -16.14 -78.89 1.21
N ALA A 61 -15.97 -77.82 2.00
CA ALA A 61 -16.92 -77.34 3.00
C ALA A 61 -16.98 -75.80 3.04
N ASP A 62 -18.00 -75.30 3.74
CA ASP A 62 -18.17 -73.86 4.04
C ASP A 62 -16.95 -73.33 4.80
N TRP A 63 -16.60 -72.08 4.53
CA TRP A 63 -15.31 -71.53 4.90
C TRP A 63 -15.37 -70.07 5.35
N GLU A 64 -14.33 -69.67 6.07
CA GLU A 64 -14.04 -68.30 6.48
C GLU A 64 -12.61 -67.94 6.05
N LEU A 65 -12.43 -66.77 5.43
CA LEU A 65 -11.12 -66.18 5.20
C LEU A 65 -10.91 -65.01 6.17
N SER A 66 -9.70 -64.93 6.70
CA SER A 66 -9.24 -63.80 7.51
C SER A 66 -7.88 -63.31 7.03
N SER A 67 -7.64 -62.01 7.14
CA SER A 67 -6.35 -61.39 6.84
C SER A 67 -5.64 -61.02 8.14
N SER A 68 -4.34 -61.30 8.23
CA SER A 68 -3.52 -60.90 9.38
C SER A 68 -3.17 -59.41 9.42
N ALA A 69 -3.42 -58.66 8.34
CA ALA A 69 -3.02 -57.27 8.22
C ALA A 69 -4.19 -56.36 7.83
N GLY A 70 -4.36 -55.25 8.56
CA GLY A 70 -5.46 -54.30 8.34
C GLY A 70 -5.42 -53.59 6.98
N TRP A 71 -4.27 -53.57 6.30
CA TRP A 71 -4.10 -53.00 4.96
C TRP A 71 -4.49 -53.95 3.82
N CYS A 72 -4.67 -55.25 4.07
CA CYS A 72 -5.10 -56.23 3.08
C CYS A 72 -6.51 -56.71 3.45
N LYS A 73 -7.52 -56.30 2.68
CA LYS A 73 -8.94 -56.60 2.93
C LYS A 73 -9.56 -57.35 1.77
N PHE A 74 -10.66 -58.04 2.03
CA PHE A 74 -11.45 -58.71 1.01
C PHE A 74 -12.49 -57.75 0.45
N GLN A 75 -12.61 -57.71 -0.87
CA GLN A 75 -13.58 -56.88 -1.56
C GLN A 75 -14.87 -57.68 -1.80
N ASN A 76 -15.98 -57.16 -1.28
CA ASN A 76 -17.32 -57.75 -1.41
C ASN A 76 -18.28 -56.67 -1.93
N GLY A 77 -18.40 -56.59 -3.27
CA GLY A 77 -19.08 -55.47 -3.92
C GLY A 77 -18.34 -54.15 -3.67
N GLU A 78 -19.02 -53.17 -3.08
CA GLU A 78 -18.47 -51.86 -2.70
C GLU A 78 -17.80 -51.85 -1.31
N PHE A 79 -17.88 -52.95 -0.56
CA PHE A 79 -17.38 -53.03 0.82
C PHE A 79 -16.02 -53.72 0.90
N LEU A 80 -15.18 -53.24 1.83
CA LEU A 80 -13.90 -53.84 2.20
C LEU A 80 -13.99 -54.46 3.60
N GLU A 81 -13.87 -55.78 3.67
CA GLU A 81 -14.07 -56.56 4.89
C GLU A 81 -12.76 -57.24 5.33
N SER A 82 -12.53 -57.34 6.64
CA SER A 82 -11.35 -58.05 7.19
C SER A 82 -11.56 -59.56 7.29
N LEU A 83 -12.82 -60.00 7.20
CA LEU A 83 -13.23 -61.41 7.14
C LEU A 83 -14.29 -61.56 6.04
N ILE A 84 -14.26 -62.69 5.34
CA ILE A 84 -15.27 -63.02 4.33
C ILE A 84 -15.60 -64.52 4.40
N TYR A 85 -16.83 -64.87 4.07
CA TYR A 85 -17.38 -66.22 4.18
C TYR A 85 -17.83 -66.74 2.82
N GLY A 86 -17.80 -68.06 2.63
CA GLY A 86 -18.38 -68.67 1.45
C GLY A 86 -18.73 -70.15 1.60
N LYS A 87 -19.30 -70.71 0.53
CA LYS A 87 -19.75 -72.09 0.47
C LYS A 87 -18.67 -73.02 -0.10
N ALA A 88 -18.83 -74.33 0.11
CA ALA A 88 -18.01 -75.35 -0.55
C ALA A 88 -17.96 -75.18 -2.09
N GLY A 89 -16.85 -75.57 -2.72
CA GLY A 89 -16.62 -75.52 -4.16
C GLY A 89 -15.40 -74.68 -4.55
N LYS A 90 -15.29 -74.36 -5.85
CA LYS A 90 -14.28 -73.45 -6.39
C LYS A 90 -14.66 -72.01 -6.09
N GLN A 91 -13.75 -71.28 -5.47
CA GLN A 91 -13.94 -69.91 -5.02
C GLN A 91 -12.90 -69.00 -5.65
N THR A 92 -13.31 -67.77 -5.94
CA THR A 92 -12.43 -66.66 -6.29
C THR A 92 -12.85 -65.46 -5.47
N VAL A 93 -11.91 -64.89 -4.74
CA VAL A 93 -12.12 -63.74 -3.85
C VAL A 93 -11.17 -62.65 -4.28
N THR A 94 -11.66 -61.42 -4.41
CA THR A 94 -10.82 -60.25 -4.67
C THR A 94 -10.29 -59.71 -3.35
N ILE A 95 -8.99 -59.47 -3.27
CA ILE A 95 -8.35 -58.72 -2.19
C ILE A 95 -8.03 -57.30 -2.69
N ALA A 96 -8.08 -56.34 -1.79
CA ALA A 96 -7.66 -54.96 -2.02
C ALA A 96 -6.61 -54.58 -0.97
N THR A 97 -5.51 -53.97 -1.42
CA THR A 97 -4.41 -53.55 -0.57
C THR A 97 -4.37 -52.03 -0.47
N SER A 98 -4.51 -51.45 0.73
CA SER A 98 -4.44 -50.00 0.93
C SER A 98 -2.99 -49.50 1.02
N ALA A 99 -2.79 -48.18 0.98
CA ALA A 99 -1.48 -47.55 1.26
C ALA A 99 -1.27 -47.28 2.77
N ASP A 100 -2.25 -47.63 3.60
CA ASP A 100 -2.22 -47.27 5.02
C ASP A 100 -1.06 -47.98 5.74
N GLY A 101 -0.31 -47.20 6.52
CA GLY A 101 0.82 -47.69 7.29
C GLY A 101 1.95 -48.32 6.46
N GLN A 102 2.07 -48.00 5.17
CA GLN A 102 3.15 -48.52 4.32
C GLN A 102 4.50 -47.96 4.79
N SER A 103 5.46 -48.87 5.00
CA SER A 103 6.83 -48.54 5.44
C SER A 103 7.72 -48.21 4.24
N HIS A 104 8.67 -47.29 4.40
CA HIS A 104 9.75 -47.05 3.43
C HIS A 104 10.91 -48.04 3.57
N ASN A 105 10.99 -48.77 4.70
CA ASN A 105 12.17 -49.57 5.03
C ASN A 105 12.06 -51.02 4.56
N GLU A 106 10.85 -51.59 4.59
CA GLU A 106 10.63 -53.02 4.36
C GLU A 106 9.29 -53.30 3.68
N ASP A 107 9.26 -54.41 2.93
CA ASP A 107 8.02 -54.94 2.35
C ASP A 107 7.13 -55.52 3.46
N ALA A 108 5.82 -55.34 3.32
CA ALA A 108 4.85 -55.87 4.27
C ALA A 108 4.20 -57.14 3.71
N VAL A 109 3.99 -58.15 4.57
CA VAL A 109 3.34 -59.41 4.19
C VAL A 109 2.06 -59.60 5.00
N ALA A 110 0.93 -59.79 4.31
CA ALA A 110 -0.33 -60.22 4.90
C ALA A 110 -0.51 -61.72 4.70
N GLU A 111 -0.91 -62.43 5.76
CA GLU A 111 -1.21 -63.85 5.72
C GLU A 111 -2.72 -64.05 5.67
N ILE A 112 -3.18 -64.72 4.62
CA ILE A 112 -4.59 -65.04 4.41
C ILE A 112 -4.85 -66.46 4.93
N THR A 113 -5.61 -66.54 6.01
CA THR A 113 -5.93 -67.79 6.68
C THR A 113 -7.32 -68.27 6.27
N LEU A 114 -7.38 -69.46 5.69
CA LEU A 114 -8.61 -70.20 5.42
C LEU A 114 -8.95 -71.06 6.62
N LYS A 115 -10.18 -70.93 7.12
CA LYS A 115 -10.74 -71.75 8.18
C LYS A 115 -11.89 -72.58 7.64
N ILE A 116 -11.84 -73.88 7.91
CA ILE A 116 -12.87 -74.86 7.54
C ILE A 116 -13.22 -75.63 8.82
N GLY A 117 -14.44 -75.48 9.32
CA GLY A 117 -14.84 -76.04 10.61
C GLY A 117 -13.95 -75.54 11.76
N ASN A 118 -13.26 -76.47 12.42
CA ASN A 118 -12.35 -76.19 13.55
C ASN A 118 -10.87 -76.10 13.17
N GLU A 119 -10.52 -76.30 11.89
CA GLU A 119 -9.15 -76.28 11.39
C GLU A 119 -8.87 -74.99 10.60
N SER A 120 -7.62 -74.55 10.57
CA SER A 120 -7.22 -73.32 9.87
C SER A 120 -5.82 -73.45 9.28
N GLN A 121 -5.63 -72.90 8.07
CA GLN A 121 -4.33 -72.89 7.39
C GLN A 121 -4.13 -71.59 6.60
N ILE A 122 -2.89 -71.08 6.59
CA ILE A 122 -2.50 -69.98 5.72
C ILE A 122 -2.41 -70.50 4.28
N ILE A 123 -3.24 -69.96 3.40
CA ILE A 123 -3.32 -70.39 1.99
C ILE A 123 -2.72 -69.35 1.04
N TYR A 124 -2.60 -68.09 1.46
CA TYR A 124 -1.89 -67.06 0.70
C TYR A 124 -1.02 -66.20 1.60
N LYS A 125 0.14 -65.78 1.07
CA LYS A 125 0.93 -64.65 1.54
C LYS A 125 0.90 -63.56 0.47
N VAL A 126 0.39 -62.39 0.85
CA VAL A 126 0.28 -61.22 -0.01
C VAL A 126 1.39 -60.26 0.38
N THR A 127 2.34 -60.03 -0.52
CA THR A 127 3.42 -59.08 -0.31
C THR A 127 3.04 -57.73 -0.92
N ARG A 128 3.04 -56.68 -0.09
CA ARG A 128 2.94 -55.28 -0.51
C ARG A 128 4.32 -54.66 -0.39
N ALA A 129 4.85 -54.19 -1.51
CA ALA A 129 6.17 -53.56 -1.56
C ALA A 129 6.25 -52.36 -0.58
N ARG A 130 7.46 -52.04 -0.12
CA ARG A 130 7.73 -50.79 0.61
C ARG A 130 7.34 -49.55 -0.21
N LYS A 131 7.08 -48.44 0.46
CA LYS A 131 6.78 -47.15 -0.17
C LYS A 131 8.05 -46.57 -0.80
N GLU A 132 7.97 -46.10 -2.04
CA GLU A 132 9.09 -45.44 -2.71
C GLU A 132 9.19 -43.97 -2.32
N TYR A 133 10.41 -43.47 -2.25
CA TYR A 133 10.69 -42.04 -2.08
C TYR A 133 10.51 -41.32 -3.43
N ALA A 134 9.94 -40.12 -3.37
CA ALA A 134 9.99 -39.17 -4.49
C ALA A 134 11.04 -38.09 -4.20
N ASP A 135 11.52 -37.45 -5.26
CA ASP A 135 12.36 -36.27 -5.14
C ASP A 135 11.52 -35.10 -4.61
N LEU A 136 12.09 -34.34 -3.68
CA LEU A 136 11.62 -33.00 -3.35
C LEU A 136 11.96 -32.09 -4.53
N ILE A 137 10.93 -31.57 -5.20
CA ILE A 137 11.07 -30.69 -6.35
C ILE A 137 10.51 -29.33 -5.98
N VAL A 138 11.29 -28.28 -6.27
CA VAL A 138 10.85 -26.88 -6.14
C VAL A 138 10.82 -26.28 -7.54
N SER A 139 9.68 -25.76 -7.96
CA SER A 139 9.48 -25.26 -9.33
C SER A 139 8.54 -24.06 -9.39
N ASP A 140 8.53 -23.34 -10.51
CA ASP A 140 7.50 -22.32 -10.78
C ASP A 140 6.25 -22.92 -11.45
N GLU A 141 5.27 -22.07 -11.74
CA GLU A 141 4.03 -22.46 -12.43
C GLU A 141 4.26 -22.97 -13.86
N ALA A 142 5.39 -22.63 -14.48
CA ALA A 142 5.78 -23.11 -15.81
C ALA A 142 6.56 -24.45 -15.75
N GLY A 143 6.86 -24.95 -14.55
CA GLY A 143 7.59 -26.20 -14.31
C GLY A 143 9.11 -26.04 -14.37
N ASN A 144 9.66 -24.83 -14.36
CA ASN A 144 11.11 -24.64 -14.27
C ASN A 144 11.57 -24.97 -12.85
N VAL A 145 12.54 -25.87 -12.74
CA VAL A 145 13.05 -26.37 -11.45
C VAL A 145 14.14 -25.45 -10.92
N TYR A 146 14.08 -25.19 -9.61
CA TYR A 146 15.06 -24.39 -8.88
C TYR A 146 15.97 -25.27 -8.02
N ASP A 147 17.27 -24.95 -8.02
CA ASP A 147 18.29 -25.68 -7.28
C ASP A 147 19.52 -24.78 -7.01
N LYS A 148 20.64 -25.38 -6.58
CA LYS A 148 21.87 -24.65 -6.26
C LYS A 148 22.49 -23.92 -7.46
N THR A 149 22.21 -24.37 -8.67
CA THR A 149 22.71 -23.83 -9.94
C THR A 149 21.68 -23.01 -10.69
N HIS A 150 20.40 -23.13 -10.34
CA HIS A 150 19.28 -22.40 -10.91
C HIS A 150 18.64 -21.48 -9.85
N PRO A 151 19.11 -20.22 -9.73
CA PRO A 151 18.66 -19.32 -8.69
C PRO A 151 17.20 -18.88 -8.90
N LEU A 152 16.53 -18.58 -7.79
CA LEU A 152 15.21 -17.96 -7.80
C LEU A 152 15.37 -16.44 -7.87
N THR A 153 14.71 -15.83 -8.86
CA THR A 153 14.67 -14.37 -8.98
C THR A 153 13.38 -13.83 -8.39
N ILE A 154 13.52 -13.03 -7.34
CA ILE A 154 12.43 -12.34 -6.67
C ILE A 154 12.17 -11.04 -7.41
N LYS A 155 10.94 -10.91 -7.91
CA LYS A 155 10.47 -9.73 -8.64
C LYS A 155 10.55 -8.47 -7.77
N GLY A 156 10.91 -7.37 -8.42
CA GLY A 156 10.86 -6.04 -7.84
C GLY A 156 9.45 -5.61 -7.46
N ASN A 157 9.31 -4.93 -6.31
CA ASN A 157 8.07 -4.26 -5.97
C ASN A 157 7.82 -3.06 -6.89
N THR A 158 6.55 -2.66 -7.00
CA THR A 158 6.22 -1.30 -7.43
C THR A 158 6.59 -0.31 -6.32
N ALA A 159 6.50 1.00 -6.58
CA ALA A 159 6.81 1.99 -5.55
C ALA A 159 5.81 2.00 -4.37
N SER A 160 4.60 1.45 -4.56
CA SER A 160 3.51 1.49 -3.57
C SER A 160 2.93 0.13 -3.22
N SER A 161 3.33 -0.96 -3.88
CA SER A 161 2.69 -2.27 -3.72
C SER A 161 3.66 -3.43 -3.94
N PRO A 162 3.55 -4.50 -3.14
CA PRO A 162 4.40 -5.68 -3.26
C PRO A 162 4.10 -6.46 -4.54
N VAL A 163 5.12 -7.11 -5.08
CA VAL A 163 4.98 -8.02 -6.23
C VAL A 163 5.45 -9.40 -5.81
N TYR A 164 4.55 -10.37 -5.92
CA TYR A 164 4.82 -11.73 -5.44
C TYR A 164 5.45 -12.60 -6.51
N THR A 165 6.49 -13.32 -6.10
CA THR A 165 7.09 -14.43 -6.85
C THR A 165 6.55 -15.73 -6.27
N VAL A 166 5.94 -16.55 -7.12
CA VAL A 166 5.23 -17.76 -6.71
C VAL A 166 6.01 -18.99 -7.15
N ILE A 167 6.23 -19.91 -6.22
CA ILE A 167 6.84 -21.22 -6.49
C ILE A 167 6.05 -22.32 -5.78
N LYS A 168 6.25 -23.55 -6.22
CA LYS A 168 5.65 -24.75 -5.68
C LYS A 168 6.73 -25.69 -5.16
N ALA A 169 6.53 -26.28 -3.99
CA ALA A 169 7.36 -27.36 -3.48
C ALA A 169 6.52 -28.63 -3.36
N GLU A 170 7.00 -29.73 -3.95
CA GLU A 170 6.31 -31.01 -4.00
C GLU A 170 7.23 -32.14 -3.55
N ALA A 171 6.68 -33.07 -2.79
CA ALA A 171 7.28 -34.34 -2.40
C ALA A 171 6.20 -35.43 -2.45
N GLU A 172 6.52 -36.67 -2.07
CA GLU A 172 5.50 -37.72 -2.03
C GLU A 172 4.33 -37.38 -1.09
N SER A 173 3.14 -37.86 -1.46
CA SER A 173 1.90 -37.59 -0.73
C SER A 173 2.02 -37.95 0.76
N GLY A 174 1.61 -37.00 1.60
CA GLY A 174 1.58 -37.11 3.05
C GLY A 174 2.85 -36.68 3.77
N VAL A 175 3.93 -36.33 3.06
CA VAL A 175 5.18 -35.84 3.66
C VAL A 175 5.14 -34.33 3.83
N LYS A 176 5.47 -33.85 5.03
CA LYS A 176 5.56 -32.42 5.29
C LYS A 176 6.88 -31.85 4.77
N ILE A 177 6.80 -30.66 4.19
CA ILE A 177 7.95 -29.89 3.70
C ILE A 177 8.16 -28.70 4.64
N GLY A 178 9.29 -28.71 5.34
CA GLY A 178 9.82 -27.55 6.05
C GLY A 178 10.52 -26.62 5.08
N PHE A 179 10.55 -25.33 5.42
CA PHE A 179 11.32 -24.35 4.65
C PHE A 179 12.00 -23.33 5.58
N THR A 180 13.02 -22.65 5.06
CA THR A 180 13.71 -21.55 5.74
C THR A 180 14.07 -20.48 4.72
N ASN A 181 13.67 -19.24 4.98
CA ASN A 181 13.92 -18.09 4.10
C ASN A 181 14.83 -17.03 4.76
N PRO A 182 15.50 -16.21 3.96
CA PRO A 182 16.15 -14.98 4.42
C PRO A 182 15.15 -13.98 5.00
N GLU A 183 15.55 -13.21 6.01
CA GLU A 183 14.69 -12.26 6.73
C GLU A 183 14.20 -11.07 5.87
N TRP A 184 14.94 -10.73 4.82
CA TRP A 184 14.52 -9.73 3.84
C TRP A 184 13.41 -10.21 2.89
N LEU A 185 12.98 -11.47 2.99
CA LEU A 185 11.82 -11.99 2.29
C LEU A 185 10.63 -12.12 3.24
N SER A 186 9.51 -11.51 2.84
CA SER A 186 8.19 -11.83 3.38
C SER A 186 7.58 -12.96 2.55
N TYR A 187 6.78 -13.81 3.19
CA TYR A 187 6.19 -14.96 2.53
C TYR A 187 4.75 -15.24 2.94
N THR A 188 4.04 -15.96 2.09
CA THR A 188 2.72 -16.56 2.38
C THR A 188 2.66 -17.95 1.79
N ILE A 189 2.01 -18.89 2.48
CA ILE A 189 1.99 -20.30 2.13
C ILE A 189 0.56 -20.76 1.95
N ASP A 190 0.29 -21.44 0.84
CA ASP A 190 -0.89 -22.28 0.67
C ASP A 190 -0.46 -23.74 0.84
N GLU A 191 -0.66 -24.29 2.04
CA GLU A 191 -0.27 -25.66 2.39
C GLU A 191 -1.00 -26.71 1.55
N LYS A 192 -2.24 -26.44 1.09
CA LYS A 192 -3.02 -27.39 0.30
C LYS A 192 -2.51 -27.46 -1.13
N ALA A 193 -2.15 -26.31 -1.69
CA ALA A 193 -1.59 -26.21 -3.03
C ALA A 193 -0.07 -26.48 -3.08
N GLY A 194 0.60 -26.53 -1.92
CA GLY A 194 2.06 -26.63 -1.83
C GLY A 194 2.77 -25.39 -2.39
N THR A 195 2.11 -24.24 -2.35
CA THR A 195 2.55 -23.01 -3.02
C THR A 195 3.08 -21.98 -2.03
N TYR A 196 4.17 -21.32 -2.39
CA TYR A 196 4.89 -20.33 -1.60
C TYR A 196 4.98 -19.04 -2.40
N GLN A 197 4.56 -17.93 -1.81
CA GLN A 197 4.62 -16.60 -2.40
C GLN A 197 5.66 -15.78 -1.65
N PHE A 198 6.56 -15.13 -2.36
CA PHE A 198 7.65 -14.33 -1.79
C PHE A 198 7.65 -12.90 -2.31
N THR A 199 7.93 -11.94 -1.44
CA THR A 199 8.13 -10.53 -1.79
C THR A 199 9.21 -9.91 -0.90
N PHE A 200 9.79 -8.79 -1.31
CA PHE A 200 10.74 -8.05 -0.47
C PHE A 200 10.07 -7.53 0.80
N ASN A 201 10.69 -7.77 1.96
CA ASN A 201 10.28 -7.27 3.27
C ASN A 201 10.88 -5.87 3.51
N THR A 202 10.04 -4.83 3.43
CA THR A 202 10.46 -3.44 3.65
C THR A 202 10.80 -3.12 5.11
N GLU A 203 10.40 -3.99 6.05
CA GLU A 203 10.67 -3.84 7.48
C GLU A 203 11.88 -4.68 7.94
N ASN A 204 12.70 -5.14 6.99
CA ASN A 204 13.85 -5.97 7.30
C ASN A 204 14.86 -5.25 8.23
N THR A 205 15.38 -5.99 9.18
CA THR A 205 16.34 -5.50 10.18
C THR A 205 17.78 -5.46 9.67
N SER A 206 18.02 -6.01 8.48
CA SER A 206 19.32 -6.04 7.81
C SER A 206 19.70 -4.71 7.14
N GLY A 207 18.79 -3.74 7.09
CA GLY A 207 19.00 -2.45 6.43
C GLY A 207 19.05 -2.53 4.90
N LEU A 208 18.56 -3.64 4.32
CA LEU A 208 18.46 -3.79 2.88
C LEU A 208 17.33 -2.90 2.36
N ASN A 209 17.61 -2.16 1.29
CA ASN A 209 16.64 -1.23 0.72
C ASN A 209 16.02 -1.84 -0.54
N PRO A 210 14.67 -1.84 -0.68
CA PRO A 210 13.97 -2.40 -1.85
C PRO A 210 14.36 -1.73 -3.18
N LYS A 211 14.95 -0.52 -3.15
CA LYS A 211 15.45 0.19 -4.33
C LYS A 211 16.59 -0.57 -5.05
N TYR A 212 17.39 -1.36 -4.32
CA TYR A 212 18.62 -1.94 -4.85
C TYR A 212 18.50 -3.44 -5.11
N PRO A 213 19.07 -3.95 -6.21
CA PRO A 213 19.13 -5.38 -6.48
C PRO A 213 20.04 -6.11 -5.50
N ILE A 214 19.75 -7.39 -5.28
CA ILE A 214 20.59 -8.32 -4.50
C ILE A 214 21.06 -9.42 -5.43
N ALA A 215 22.38 -9.60 -5.53
CA ALA A 215 22.99 -10.60 -6.41
C ALA A 215 22.80 -12.04 -5.88
N ALA A 216 22.89 -13.01 -6.80
CA ALA A 216 22.81 -14.43 -6.47
C ALA A 216 23.95 -14.85 -5.51
N GLY A 217 23.64 -15.79 -4.61
CA GLY A 217 24.63 -16.42 -3.73
C GLY A 217 24.89 -15.70 -2.41
N THR A 218 24.29 -14.52 -2.18
CA THR A 218 24.31 -13.86 -0.87
C THR A 218 23.39 -14.55 0.13
N TYR A 219 22.22 -15.00 -0.35
CA TYR A 219 21.18 -15.60 0.47
C TYR A 219 20.62 -16.86 -0.19
N THR A 220 20.12 -17.77 0.65
CA THR A 220 19.62 -19.08 0.22
C THR A 220 18.25 -19.33 0.82
N LEU A 221 17.32 -19.79 -0.02
CA LEU A 221 16.05 -20.37 0.38
C LEU A 221 16.23 -21.89 0.47
N THR A 222 15.82 -22.50 1.58
CA THR A 222 16.00 -23.95 1.79
C THR A 222 14.66 -24.61 1.97
N PHE A 223 14.43 -25.72 1.27
CA PHE A 223 13.31 -26.63 1.48
C PHE A 223 13.85 -27.99 1.93
N VAL A 224 13.17 -28.62 2.89
CA VAL A 224 13.60 -29.89 3.46
C VAL A 224 12.38 -30.72 3.85
N THR A 225 12.38 -32.01 3.51
CA THR A 225 11.31 -32.91 3.97
C THR A 225 11.49 -33.24 5.46
N GLU A 226 10.40 -33.47 6.18
CA GLU A 226 10.44 -33.73 7.64
C GLU A 226 11.29 -34.96 8.03
N ASP A 227 11.45 -35.91 7.11
CA ASP A 227 12.20 -37.16 7.27
C ASP A 227 13.62 -37.09 6.70
N ALA A 228 14.08 -35.93 6.20
CA ALA A 228 15.37 -35.82 5.50
C ALA A 228 16.58 -36.31 6.32
N ALA A 229 16.51 -36.25 7.66
CA ALA A 229 17.57 -36.71 8.54
C ALA A 229 17.59 -38.24 8.75
N THR A 230 16.49 -38.94 8.48
CA THR A 230 16.32 -40.38 8.75
C THR A 230 16.11 -41.22 7.49
N ALA A 231 15.68 -40.59 6.38
CA ALA A 231 15.47 -41.25 5.10
C ALA A 231 16.77 -41.86 4.55
N GLN A 232 16.71 -43.14 4.15
CA GLN A 232 17.83 -43.85 3.52
C GLN A 232 17.55 -44.00 2.03
N THR A 233 17.81 -42.93 1.28
CA THR A 233 17.50 -42.85 -0.15
C THR A 233 18.51 -42.00 -0.90
N ASP A 234 18.64 -42.25 -2.20
CA ASP A 234 19.36 -41.41 -3.17
C ASP A 234 18.50 -40.24 -3.69
N LYS A 235 17.20 -40.21 -3.35
CA LYS A 235 16.28 -39.13 -3.71
C LYS A 235 16.60 -37.83 -2.99
N VAL A 236 16.32 -36.73 -3.65
CA VAL A 236 16.54 -35.38 -3.11
C VAL A 236 15.56 -35.13 -1.98
N ARG A 237 16.06 -34.92 -0.75
CA ARG A 237 15.26 -34.59 0.45
C ARG A 237 15.48 -33.17 0.95
N LYS A 238 16.44 -32.46 0.38
CA LYS A 238 16.80 -31.08 0.70
C LYS A 238 17.18 -30.33 -0.57
N VAL A 239 16.57 -29.17 -0.78
CA VAL A 239 16.85 -28.27 -1.91
C VAL A 239 17.31 -26.93 -1.35
N GLU A 240 18.46 -26.43 -1.82
CA GLU A 240 19.03 -25.13 -1.48
C GLU A 240 19.07 -24.26 -2.73
N ILE A 241 18.37 -23.13 -2.70
CA ILE A 241 18.15 -22.26 -3.86
C ILE A 241 18.77 -20.89 -3.57
N PRO A 242 19.80 -20.45 -4.30
CA PRO A 242 20.30 -19.09 -4.21
C PRO A 242 19.21 -18.11 -4.65
N VAL A 243 19.07 -17.01 -3.93
CA VAL A 243 18.03 -16.02 -4.21
C VAL A 243 18.65 -14.75 -4.78
N VAL A 244 18.03 -14.22 -5.83
CA VAL A 244 18.30 -12.92 -6.45
C VAL A 244 17.13 -12.00 -6.17
N TYR A 245 17.36 -10.71 -5.95
CA TYR A 245 16.32 -9.69 -5.97
C TYR A 245 16.61 -8.70 -7.09
N GLU A 246 15.62 -8.42 -7.93
CA GLU A 246 15.80 -7.55 -9.09
C GLU A 246 16.00 -6.07 -8.72
N GLY A 247 15.71 -5.68 -7.48
CA GLY A 247 15.51 -4.29 -7.08
C GLY A 247 14.10 -3.83 -7.43
N LEU A 248 13.75 -2.58 -7.11
CA LEU A 248 12.46 -2.00 -7.49
C LEU A 248 12.21 -2.12 -9.01
N GLN A 249 10.96 -2.17 -9.45
CA GLN A 249 10.69 -2.19 -10.90
C GLN A 249 11.31 -0.96 -11.60
N ARG A 250 11.75 -1.14 -12.85
CA ARG A 250 12.50 -0.11 -13.60
C ARG A 250 11.70 1.14 -13.93
N ASP A 251 10.39 1.01 -13.96
CA ASP A 251 9.38 2.04 -14.20
C ASP A 251 8.69 2.52 -12.91
N ALA A 252 9.01 1.92 -11.76
CA ALA A 252 8.44 2.34 -10.49
C ALA A 252 8.98 3.70 -10.04
N ILE A 253 8.07 4.58 -9.65
CA ILE A 253 8.34 5.91 -9.11
C ILE A 253 7.41 6.21 -7.94
N ALA A 254 7.95 6.81 -6.89
CA ALA A 254 7.17 7.53 -5.89
C ALA A 254 7.86 8.85 -5.54
N ILE A 255 7.05 9.89 -5.35
CA ILE A 255 7.47 11.26 -5.05
C ILE A 255 6.74 11.69 -3.80
N SER A 256 7.45 12.16 -2.78
CA SER A 256 6.83 12.62 -1.53
C SER A 256 7.66 13.71 -0.83
N PRO A 257 7.04 14.84 -0.43
CA PRO A 257 5.68 15.27 -0.78
C PRO A 257 5.56 15.64 -2.28
N THR A 258 4.35 15.90 -2.76
CA THR A 258 4.08 16.56 -4.05
C THR A 258 3.51 17.95 -3.77
N TYR A 259 3.77 18.91 -4.66
CA TYR A 259 3.37 20.32 -4.51
C TYR A 259 2.52 20.75 -5.71
N LEU A 260 1.26 20.32 -5.72
CA LEU A 260 0.34 20.65 -6.80
C LEU A 260 -0.26 22.05 -6.59
N ASN A 261 -0.57 22.73 -7.69
CA ASN A 261 -1.15 24.08 -7.67
C ASN A 261 -0.30 25.13 -6.93
N ALA A 262 1.01 24.88 -6.85
CA ALA A 262 1.91 25.78 -6.16
C ALA A 262 1.93 27.17 -6.81
N VAL A 263 2.11 28.19 -5.99
CA VAL A 263 2.31 29.56 -6.45
C VAL A 263 3.58 30.11 -5.85
N ALA A 264 4.38 30.72 -6.72
CA ALA A 264 5.55 31.48 -6.35
C ALA A 264 5.27 32.97 -6.44
N SER A 265 5.79 33.72 -5.46
CA SER A 265 5.82 35.18 -5.54
C SER A 265 6.63 35.66 -6.74
N VAL A 266 6.47 36.94 -7.06
CA VAL A 266 7.29 37.61 -8.08
C VAL A 266 8.80 37.49 -7.79
N SER A 267 9.23 37.45 -6.52
CA SER A 267 10.65 37.23 -6.17
C SER A 267 11.09 35.76 -6.32
N GLY A 268 10.16 34.81 -6.27
CA GLY A 268 10.45 33.37 -6.25
C GLY A 268 10.85 32.83 -4.86
N GLU A 269 10.97 33.70 -3.86
CA GLU A 269 11.38 33.32 -2.49
C GLU A 269 10.22 32.80 -1.64
N GLU A 270 9.02 33.35 -1.85
CA GLU A 270 7.83 32.93 -1.11
C GLU A 270 7.04 31.94 -1.97
N LEU A 271 6.94 30.72 -1.46
CA LEU A 271 6.26 29.60 -2.10
C LEU A 271 5.06 29.18 -1.27
N SER A 272 3.99 28.76 -1.94
CA SER A 272 2.78 28.22 -1.29
C SER A 272 2.08 27.21 -2.18
N ASP A 273 1.29 26.33 -1.60
CA ASP A 273 0.35 25.44 -2.29
C ASP A 273 -1.01 25.40 -1.56
N ASP A 274 -1.88 24.48 -1.97
CA ASP A 274 -3.20 24.24 -1.39
C ASP A 274 -3.15 23.98 0.14
N ASN A 275 -1.99 23.60 0.70
CA ASN A 275 -1.79 23.32 2.12
C ASN A 275 -1.14 24.49 2.89
N GLY A 276 -0.75 25.58 2.21
CA GLY A 276 -0.20 26.79 2.83
C GLY A 276 1.21 27.13 2.37
N ILE A 277 2.00 27.75 3.26
CA ILE A 277 3.37 28.22 2.94
C ILE A 277 4.32 27.03 2.83
N ILE A 278 5.14 27.04 1.79
CA ILE A 278 6.19 26.05 1.55
C ILE A 278 7.53 26.66 1.96
N GLU A 279 8.12 26.20 3.06
CA GLU A 279 9.46 26.64 3.49
C GLU A 279 10.55 26.22 2.50
N ASN A 280 10.40 25.01 1.93
CA ASN A 280 11.33 24.44 0.96
C ASN A 280 10.58 23.46 0.06
N MET A 281 10.56 23.72 -1.25
CA MET A 281 9.95 22.83 -2.23
C MET A 281 10.91 21.68 -2.56
N GLN A 282 10.88 20.63 -1.74
CA GLN A 282 11.77 19.48 -1.87
C GLN A 282 11.00 18.16 -1.71
N SER A 283 11.18 17.27 -2.68
CA SER A 283 10.58 15.94 -2.66
C SER A 283 11.66 14.87 -2.56
N THR A 284 11.37 13.80 -1.82
CA THR A 284 12.14 12.55 -1.85
C THR A 284 11.60 11.65 -2.95
N ILE A 285 12.51 11.09 -3.74
CA ILE A 285 12.24 10.26 -4.90
C ILE A 285 12.62 8.81 -4.59
N THR A 286 11.67 7.90 -4.81
CA THR A 286 11.91 6.46 -4.76
C THR A 286 11.83 5.90 -6.16
N ALA A 287 12.98 5.47 -6.67
CA ALA A 287 13.13 4.82 -7.97
C ALA A 287 14.20 3.72 -7.88
N TYR A 288 14.22 2.83 -8.86
CA TYR A 288 15.27 1.81 -8.98
C TYR A 288 16.66 2.43 -8.95
N ASN A 289 17.54 1.93 -8.06
CA ASN A 289 18.93 2.42 -7.89
C ASN A 289 19.10 3.93 -7.66
N ASP A 290 18.05 4.64 -7.23
CA ASP A 290 18.01 6.12 -7.21
C ASP A 290 18.30 6.75 -8.60
N GLU A 291 18.02 6.02 -9.67
CA GLU A 291 18.21 6.48 -11.05
C GLU A 291 16.91 7.10 -11.59
N PHE A 292 16.87 8.43 -11.59
CA PHE A 292 15.74 9.20 -12.11
C PHE A 292 16.21 10.50 -12.78
N GLN A 293 15.31 11.17 -13.48
CA GLN A 293 15.55 12.43 -14.17
C GLN A 293 14.37 13.39 -13.97
N PRO A 294 14.59 14.56 -13.32
CA PRO A 294 13.61 15.64 -13.35
C PRO A 294 13.61 16.31 -14.74
N VAL A 295 12.42 16.70 -15.19
CA VAL A 295 12.16 17.40 -16.45
C VAL A 295 11.13 18.50 -16.19
N ILE A 296 11.34 19.66 -16.80
CA ILE A 296 10.47 20.82 -16.64
C ILE A 296 9.77 21.09 -17.96
N PHE A 297 8.45 21.22 -17.92
CA PHE A 297 7.64 21.58 -19.07
C PHE A 297 6.96 22.92 -18.83
N ALA A 298 6.98 23.80 -19.83
CA ALA A 298 6.17 25.01 -19.80
C ALA A 298 4.70 24.60 -19.85
N ALA A 299 3.83 25.34 -19.16
CA ALA A 299 2.40 25.11 -19.22
C ALA A 299 1.65 26.44 -19.20
N THR A 300 0.40 26.42 -19.67
CA THR A 300 -0.57 27.49 -19.47
C THR A 300 -1.66 26.97 -18.57
N LYS A 301 -1.99 27.69 -17.50
CA LYS A 301 -3.09 27.36 -16.58
C LYS A 301 -4.36 28.06 -17.02
N SER A 302 -5.46 27.34 -17.14
CA SER A 302 -6.81 27.86 -17.37
C SER A 302 -7.82 27.28 -16.38
N ILE A 303 -8.99 27.90 -16.28
CA ILE A 303 -10.12 27.39 -15.51
C ILE A 303 -11.26 27.16 -16.51
N ASN A 304 -11.82 25.96 -16.55
CA ASN A 304 -12.91 25.63 -17.46
C ASN A 304 -14.28 26.11 -16.94
N GLU A 305 -15.34 25.89 -17.71
CA GLU A 305 -16.71 26.34 -17.36
C GLU A 305 -17.23 25.73 -16.04
N ASP A 306 -16.70 24.57 -15.64
CA ASP A 306 -17.05 23.88 -14.40
C ASP A 306 -16.18 24.30 -13.20
N GLY A 307 -15.23 25.22 -13.41
CA GLY A 307 -14.34 25.72 -12.37
C GLY A 307 -13.11 24.84 -12.11
N GLU A 308 -12.85 23.83 -12.95
CA GLU A 308 -11.70 22.95 -12.82
C GLU A 308 -10.44 23.57 -13.45
N VAL A 309 -9.29 23.33 -12.84
CA VAL A 309 -7.99 23.81 -13.33
C VAL A 309 -7.51 22.89 -14.45
N GLU A 310 -7.24 23.47 -15.62
CA GLU A 310 -6.67 22.78 -16.78
C GLU A 310 -5.27 23.29 -17.08
N PHE A 311 -4.38 22.40 -17.50
CA PHE A 311 -3.03 22.73 -17.95
C PHE A 311 -2.85 22.37 -19.43
N ALA A 312 -2.42 23.34 -20.22
CA ALA A 312 -1.96 23.10 -21.59
C ALA A 312 -0.43 23.10 -21.62
N TYR A 313 0.17 21.97 -21.99
CA TYR A 313 1.62 21.76 -21.93
C TYR A 313 2.33 22.15 -23.24
N ASP A 314 3.45 22.86 -23.11
CA ASP A 314 4.38 23.14 -24.22
C ASP A 314 5.70 22.38 -23.99
N PHE A 315 5.87 21.33 -24.80
CA PHE A 315 7.05 20.46 -24.78
C PHE A 315 8.21 20.98 -25.66
N GLY A 316 7.99 22.04 -26.45
CA GLY A 316 9.00 22.63 -27.33
C GLY A 316 9.78 23.77 -26.67
N SER A 317 9.18 24.43 -25.68
CA SER A 317 9.80 25.54 -24.97
C SER A 317 10.74 25.07 -23.85
N THR A 318 11.85 25.80 -23.68
CA THR A 318 12.75 25.63 -22.53
C THR A 318 12.33 26.55 -21.40
N VAL A 319 12.17 26.01 -20.19
CA VAL A 319 11.88 26.79 -18.98
C VAL A 319 13.19 27.09 -18.26
N SER A 320 13.64 28.35 -18.29
CA SER A 320 14.91 28.77 -17.67
C SER A 320 14.77 29.38 -16.28
N TRP A 321 13.55 29.76 -15.88
CA TRP A 321 13.27 30.46 -14.63
C TRP A 321 12.95 29.53 -13.46
N LEU A 322 12.72 28.25 -13.75
CA LEU A 322 12.43 27.22 -12.77
C LEU A 322 13.57 26.21 -12.82
N HIS A 323 14.09 25.83 -11.66
CA HIS A 323 15.21 24.90 -11.55
C HIS A 323 14.80 23.71 -10.70
N ALA A 324 14.95 22.50 -11.20
CA ALA A 324 14.71 21.26 -10.48
C ALA A 324 16.03 20.50 -10.34
N VAL A 325 16.66 20.61 -9.17
CA VAL A 325 18.03 20.13 -8.93
C VAL A 325 18.00 18.87 -8.09
N THR A 326 18.61 17.80 -8.60
CA THR A 326 18.85 16.57 -7.84
C THR A 326 20.02 16.77 -6.89
N GLY A 327 19.83 16.39 -5.63
CA GLY A 327 20.88 16.44 -4.62
C GLY A 327 22.03 15.48 -4.89
N THR A 328 23.06 15.53 -4.04
CA THR A 328 24.23 14.65 -4.11
C THR A 328 24.52 14.01 -2.75
N GLY A 329 25.33 12.94 -2.73
CA GLY A 329 25.67 12.25 -1.48
C GLY A 329 24.43 11.64 -0.83
N ASP A 330 24.19 11.95 0.45
CA ASP A 330 23.06 11.44 1.21
C ASP A 330 21.70 12.02 0.75
N ASN A 331 21.71 13.09 -0.05
CA ASN A 331 20.50 13.68 -0.63
C ASN A 331 20.33 13.36 -2.12
N LYS A 332 21.03 12.34 -2.64
CA LYS A 332 20.96 11.94 -4.06
C LYS A 332 19.56 11.55 -4.54
N ASP A 333 18.68 11.19 -3.61
CA ASP A 333 17.30 10.84 -3.87
C ASP A 333 16.33 11.99 -3.64
N LYS A 334 16.83 13.23 -3.46
CA LYS A 334 16.00 14.42 -3.29
C LYS A 334 16.07 15.34 -4.49
N VAL A 335 14.93 15.92 -4.86
CA VAL A 335 14.84 16.98 -5.87
C VAL A 335 14.33 18.24 -5.17
N THR A 336 15.08 19.32 -5.31
CA THR A 336 14.69 20.66 -4.83
C THR A 336 14.30 21.52 -6.02
N VAL A 337 13.19 22.22 -5.91
CA VAL A 337 12.74 23.19 -6.90
C VAL A 337 12.97 24.61 -6.39
N THR A 338 13.57 25.46 -7.22
CA THR A 338 13.78 26.89 -6.94
C THR A 338 13.30 27.75 -8.10
N VAL A 339 12.85 28.96 -7.79
CA VAL A 339 12.20 29.86 -8.73
C VAL A 339 13.00 31.16 -8.82
N ASP A 340 13.36 31.58 -10.03
CA ASP A 340 13.97 32.88 -10.27
C ASP A 340 12.92 34.00 -10.24
N PRO A 341 13.30 35.25 -9.94
CA PRO A 341 12.37 36.39 -10.01
C PRO A 341 11.69 36.53 -11.38
N ASN A 342 10.43 36.93 -11.39
CA ASN A 342 9.70 37.29 -12.60
C ASN A 342 9.71 38.81 -12.77
N SER A 343 10.42 39.31 -13.77
CA SER A 343 10.41 40.74 -14.11
C SER A 343 9.44 41.07 -15.25
N ASN A 344 8.65 40.10 -15.72
CA ASN A 344 7.67 40.29 -16.79
C ASN A 344 6.30 40.58 -16.21
N THR A 345 5.50 41.35 -16.94
CA THR A 345 4.11 41.67 -16.59
C THR A 345 3.11 40.55 -16.88
N GLU A 346 3.59 39.38 -17.30
CA GLU A 346 2.80 38.19 -17.53
C GLU A 346 3.12 37.12 -16.48
N GLU A 347 2.08 36.42 -16.02
CA GLU A 347 2.25 35.21 -15.22
C GLU A 347 2.90 34.12 -16.06
N ARG A 348 3.62 33.22 -15.40
CA ARG A 348 4.26 32.09 -16.07
C ARG A 348 4.03 30.81 -15.28
N THR A 349 3.72 29.73 -15.99
CA THR A 349 3.39 28.44 -15.37
C THR A 349 4.31 27.35 -15.95
N ALA A 350 4.70 26.41 -15.09
CA ALA A 350 5.46 25.24 -15.48
C ALA A 350 5.10 24.03 -14.61
N THR A 351 5.46 22.85 -15.07
CA THR A 351 5.31 21.60 -14.32
C THR A 351 6.65 20.88 -14.28
N VAL A 352 7.04 20.43 -13.08
CA VAL A 352 8.20 19.56 -12.88
C VAL A 352 7.70 18.12 -12.76
N MET A 353 8.16 17.28 -13.67
CA MET A 353 7.94 15.83 -13.62
C MET A 353 9.25 15.10 -13.35
N VAL A 354 9.20 14.00 -12.62
CA VAL A 354 10.35 13.14 -12.33
C VAL A 354 10.10 11.76 -12.87
N PHE A 355 11.00 11.27 -13.72
CA PHE A 355 10.87 9.97 -14.38
C PHE A 355 11.97 9.01 -13.92
N PRO A 356 11.67 7.72 -13.68
CA PRO A 356 12.71 6.69 -13.62
C PRO A 356 13.58 6.74 -14.87
N LYS A 357 14.88 6.50 -14.73
CA LYS A 357 15.84 6.71 -15.82
C LYS A 357 15.52 5.89 -17.08
N ALA A 358 15.06 4.65 -16.90
CA ALA A 358 14.66 3.77 -18.00
C ALA A 358 13.48 4.36 -18.80
N VAL A 359 12.45 4.83 -18.09
CA VAL A 359 11.26 5.48 -18.69
C VAL A 359 11.66 6.77 -19.39
N TYR A 360 12.48 7.61 -18.74
CA TYR A 360 13.01 8.84 -19.35
C TYR A 360 13.71 8.57 -20.68
N ASP A 361 14.62 7.58 -20.72
CA ASP A 361 15.38 7.27 -21.93
C ASP A 361 14.49 6.79 -23.08
N GLU A 362 13.39 6.10 -22.78
CA GLU A 362 12.40 5.65 -23.74
C GLU A 362 11.60 6.82 -24.33
N ILE A 363 11.09 7.72 -23.49
CA ILE A 363 10.08 8.71 -23.91
C ILE A 363 10.66 10.08 -24.30
N LYS A 364 11.89 10.42 -23.90
CA LYS A 364 12.49 11.76 -24.10
C LYS A 364 12.56 12.25 -25.55
N SER A 365 12.41 11.36 -26.52
CA SER A 365 12.40 11.70 -27.95
C SER A 365 11.07 12.26 -28.44
N ASN A 366 9.96 12.01 -27.72
CA ASN A 366 8.62 12.48 -28.08
C ASN A 366 7.72 12.61 -26.84
N TRP A 367 7.86 13.72 -26.10
CA TRP A 367 7.07 13.96 -24.89
C TRP A 367 5.57 13.92 -25.15
N ALA A 368 5.07 14.67 -26.14
CA ALA A 368 3.63 14.80 -26.39
C ALA A 368 2.98 13.44 -26.70
N GLY A 369 3.56 12.65 -27.60
CA GLY A 369 2.97 11.35 -27.98
C GLY A 369 2.96 10.31 -26.86
N HIS A 370 3.88 10.41 -25.91
CA HIS A 370 3.93 9.52 -24.76
C HIS A 370 3.09 10.00 -23.58
N LEU A 371 3.16 11.29 -23.25
CA LEU A 371 2.59 11.85 -22.02
C LEU A 371 1.14 12.28 -22.14
N ILE A 372 0.66 12.73 -23.31
CA ILE A 372 -0.68 13.32 -23.45
C ILE A 372 -1.71 12.26 -23.86
N ASP A 373 -2.85 12.22 -23.17
CA ASP A 373 -4.03 11.47 -23.60
C ASP A 373 -4.75 12.24 -24.72
N GLU A 374 -4.97 11.61 -25.87
CA GLU A 374 -5.56 12.28 -27.04
C GLU A 374 -7.04 12.69 -26.82
N ASN A 375 -7.75 12.06 -25.87
CA ASN A 375 -9.15 12.36 -25.62
C ASN A 375 -9.32 13.53 -24.66
N SER A 376 -8.50 13.60 -23.60
CA SER A 376 -8.58 14.69 -22.61
C SER A 376 -7.65 15.87 -22.93
N GLY A 377 -6.57 15.66 -23.68
CA GLY A 377 -5.51 16.66 -23.86
C GLY A 377 -4.61 16.85 -22.64
N ASP A 378 -4.79 16.03 -21.59
CA ASP A 378 -4.05 16.11 -20.32
C ASP A 378 -3.02 14.98 -20.19
N ILE A 379 -2.18 15.01 -19.16
CA ILE A 379 -1.22 13.96 -18.84
C ILE A 379 -1.96 12.64 -18.58
N LYS A 380 -1.53 11.56 -19.25
CA LYS A 380 -2.07 10.21 -19.03
C LYS A 380 -1.96 9.82 -17.57
N VAL A 381 -3.02 9.19 -17.06
CA VAL A 381 -3.12 8.72 -15.66
C VAL A 381 -1.91 7.87 -15.23
N SER A 382 -1.31 7.10 -16.15
CA SER A 382 -0.10 6.31 -15.86
C SER A 382 1.12 7.14 -15.46
N TYR A 383 1.16 8.43 -15.81
CA TYR A 383 2.23 9.37 -15.48
C TYR A 383 1.84 10.39 -14.40
N ALA A 384 0.63 10.30 -13.83
CA ALA A 384 0.19 11.23 -12.78
C ALA A 384 1.15 11.22 -11.57
N ASN A 385 1.66 10.05 -11.19
CA ASN A 385 2.63 9.90 -10.10
C ASN A 385 4.02 10.45 -10.43
N ASN A 386 4.29 10.82 -11.69
CA ASN A 386 5.53 11.49 -12.08
C ASN A 386 5.47 13.00 -11.85
N ILE A 387 4.30 13.60 -11.62
CA ILE A 387 4.17 15.03 -11.36
C ILE A 387 4.67 15.33 -9.94
N MET A 388 5.77 16.07 -9.84
CA MET A 388 6.30 16.54 -8.56
C MET A 388 5.63 17.85 -8.14
N THR A 389 5.53 18.81 -9.07
CA THR A 389 4.88 20.09 -8.82
C THR A 389 4.32 20.69 -10.11
N SER A 390 3.18 21.35 -10.00
CA SER A 390 2.68 22.33 -10.97
C SER A 390 2.73 23.69 -10.30
N ILE A 391 3.46 24.63 -10.90
CA ILE A 391 3.76 25.93 -10.28
C ILE A 391 3.42 27.09 -11.20
N THR A 392 2.73 28.09 -10.66
CA THR A 392 2.47 29.38 -11.32
C THR A 392 3.21 30.47 -10.59
N GLN A 393 3.99 31.28 -11.29
CA GLN A 393 4.65 32.44 -10.72
C GLN A 393 3.92 33.72 -11.11
N GLU A 394 3.69 34.57 -10.12
CA GLU A 394 3.06 35.87 -10.30
C GLU A 394 3.83 36.77 -11.28
N ALA A 395 3.09 37.63 -11.97
CA ALA A 395 3.61 38.68 -12.81
C ALA A 395 4.21 39.83 -11.98
N TRP A 396 5.23 40.48 -12.53
CA TRP A 396 5.63 41.80 -12.07
C TRP A 396 4.49 42.80 -12.30
N GLN A 397 4.09 43.49 -11.23
CA GLN A 397 3.08 44.53 -11.28
C GLN A 397 3.75 45.90 -11.28
N GLU A 398 3.41 46.73 -12.26
CA GLU A 398 3.72 48.17 -12.24
C GLU A 398 2.70 48.90 -11.36
N GLN A 399 3.11 50.04 -10.78
CA GLN A 399 2.20 50.85 -9.99
C GLN A 399 1.10 51.41 -10.90
N GLY A 400 -0.16 51.20 -10.52
CA GLY A 400 -1.29 51.85 -11.18
C GLY A 400 -1.36 53.35 -10.89
N GLU A 401 -2.33 54.03 -11.51
CA GLU A 401 -2.52 55.48 -11.33
C GLU A 401 -2.79 55.88 -9.88
N ARG A 402 -3.41 54.98 -9.10
CA ARG A 402 -3.77 55.21 -7.70
C ARG A 402 -3.82 53.89 -6.94
N ILE A 403 -2.88 53.73 -6.01
CA ILE A 403 -2.85 52.60 -5.08
C ILE A 403 -4.11 52.65 -4.22
N LYS A 404 -4.82 51.52 -4.12
CA LYS A 404 -6.00 51.34 -3.27
C LYS A 404 -5.67 50.40 -2.12
N PHE A 405 -6.59 50.28 -1.17
CA PHE A 405 -6.48 49.33 -0.07
C PHE A 405 -7.69 48.39 -0.08
N GLN A 406 -7.46 47.15 0.31
CA GLN A 406 -8.52 46.18 0.57
C GLN A 406 -8.23 45.40 1.86
N ALA A 407 -9.30 44.85 2.44
CA ALA A 407 -9.20 43.94 3.58
C ALA A 407 -10.28 42.86 3.43
N LEU A 408 -10.01 41.89 2.55
CA LEU A 408 -10.93 40.81 2.20
C LEU A 408 -10.63 39.51 2.98
N PHE A 409 -9.43 39.39 3.52
CA PHE A 409 -8.95 38.16 4.16
C PHE A 409 -8.66 38.36 5.63
N MET A 410 -8.77 37.27 6.38
CA MET A 410 -8.33 37.18 7.76
C MET A 410 -7.38 35.98 7.92
N TYR A 411 -6.61 36.00 8.99
CA TYR A 411 -5.91 34.83 9.49
C TYR A 411 -6.50 34.43 10.85
N ALA A 412 -7.05 33.22 10.93
CA ALA A 412 -7.72 32.72 12.13
C ALA A 412 -6.99 31.51 12.73
N TYR A 413 -7.02 31.42 14.06
CA TYR A 413 -6.47 30.33 14.87
C TYR A 413 -7.63 29.52 15.46
N ASP A 414 -8.29 28.68 14.65
CA ASP A 414 -9.42 27.83 15.08
C ASP A 414 -8.97 26.39 15.38
N TYR A 415 -9.70 25.70 16.27
CA TYR A 415 -9.46 24.35 16.78
C TYR A 415 -9.37 23.28 15.68
N ASP A 416 -10.11 23.45 14.58
CA ASP A 416 -10.16 22.47 13.49
C ASP A 416 -9.14 22.76 12.38
N GLN A 417 -8.87 24.03 12.05
CA GLN A 417 -7.88 24.44 11.02
C GLN A 417 -7.41 25.90 11.19
N THR A 418 -6.11 26.12 11.40
CA THR A 418 -5.47 27.45 11.36
C THR A 418 -5.17 27.87 9.91
N GLY A 419 -5.42 29.13 9.52
CA GLY A 419 -4.98 29.65 8.21
C GLY A 419 -5.74 30.87 7.68
N PHE A 420 -5.46 31.21 6.42
CA PHE A 420 -6.08 32.33 5.71
C PHE A 420 -7.50 32.00 5.25
N ARG A 421 -8.42 32.96 5.39
CA ARG A 421 -9.84 32.81 5.02
C ARG A 421 -10.41 34.09 4.42
N ASN A 422 -11.34 33.96 3.48
CA ASN A 422 -12.12 35.10 2.98
C ASN A 422 -13.18 35.50 4.01
N ILE A 423 -13.24 36.78 4.37
CA ILE A 423 -14.18 37.31 5.37
C ILE A 423 -15.64 37.07 4.96
N LYS A 424 -15.96 37.19 3.68
CA LYS A 424 -17.33 37.01 3.15
C LYS A 424 -17.87 35.60 3.34
N ASP A 425 -16.99 34.61 3.35
CA ASP A 425 -17.38 33.20 3.46
C ASP A 425 -17.76 32.83 4.90
N PHE A 426 -17.26 33.60 5.88
CA PHE A 426 -17.43 33.32 7.31
C PHE A 426 -18.38 34.29 8.00
N PHE A 427 -18.51 35.52 7.50
CA PHE A 427 -19.28 36.57 8.16
C PHE A 427 -20.28 37.24 7.22
N GLU A 428 -21.55 37.13 7.57
CA GLU A 428 -22.61 37.90 6.92
C GLU A 428 -22.59 39.36 7.41
N GLY A 429 -22.62 40.31 6.47
CA GLY A 429 -23.00 41.71 6.70
C GLY A 429 -21.95 42.66 7.31
N ALA A 430 -20.84 42.17 7.87
CA ALA A 430 -19.81 43.00 8.51
C ALA A 430 -18.50 43.00 7.70
N PHE A 431 -18.26 44.07 6.94
CA PHE A 431 -17.09 44.22 6.07
C PHE A 431 -16.42 45.57 6.24
N VAL A 432 -15.11 45.63 5.99
CA VAL A 432 -14.35 46.87 5.98
C VAL A 432 -14.80 47.73 4.80
N ARG A 433 -15.15 48.99 5.06
CA ARG A 433 -15.51 49.97 4.03
C ARG A 433 -14.31 50.86 3.73
N PHE A 434 -14.02 51.10 2.45
CA PHE A 434 -12.92 51.97 2.02
C PHE A 434 -13.46 53.24 1.36
N GLU A 435 -13.01 54.40 1.82
CA GLU A 435 -13.35 55.72 1.28
C GLU A 435 -12.09 56.42 0.76
N ASP A 436 -12.15 56.94 -0.47
CA ASP A 436 -11.08 57.75 -1.06
C ASP A 436 -11.19 59.21 -0.59
N LEU A 437 -10.18 59.69 0.14
CA LEU A 437 -10.14 61.04 0.70
C LEU A 437 -9.46 62.07 -0.20
N LYS A 438 -9.16 61.75 -1.47
CA LYS A 438 -8.42 62.62 -2.41
C LYS A 438 -8.86 64.10 -2.40
N ASN A 439 -10.17 64.31 -2.31
CA ASN A 439 -10.80 65.63 -2.43
C ASN A 439 -11.33 66.15 -1.08
N SER A 440 -11.01 65.47 0.02
CA SER A 440 -11.44 65.87 1.36
C SER A 440 -10.65 67.10 1.83
N THR A 441 -11.29 67.91 2.66
CA THR A 441 -10.64 69.06 3.30
C THR A 441 -9.42 68.60 4.10
N ASP A 442 -8.34 69.37 4.07
CA ASP A 442 -7.08 69.13 4.79
C ASP A 442 -6.30 67.86 4.43
N VAL A 443 -6.68 67.11 3.39
CA VAL A 443 -5.97 65.88 2.97
C VAL A 443 -4.49 66.13 2.63
N SER A 444 -4.15 67.33 2.15
CA SER A 444 -2.76 67.71 1.87
C SER A 444 -1.88 67.75 3.12
N SER A 445 -2.47 67.87 4.33
CA SER A 445 -1.72 67.87 5.59
C SER A 445 -1.04 66.54 5.92
N TYR A 446 -1.49 65.44 5.30
CA TYR A 446 -0.89 64.12 5.48
C TYR A 446 0.44 63.93 4.73
N ASN A 447 0.82 64.86 3.84
CA ASN A 447 2.06 64.82 3.05
C ASN A 447 2.24 63.51 2.26
N VAL A 448 1.19 63.09 1.55
CA VAL A 448 1.16 61.88 0.72
C VAL A 448 1.15 62.25 -0.76
N THR A 449 1.89 61.51 -1.58
CA THR A 449 1.95 61.70 -3.04
C THR A 449 0.54 61.73 -3.64
N ASP A 450 0.24 62.75 -4.45
CA ASP A 450 -1.05 62.96 -5.12
C ASP A 450 -2.29 62.85 -4.21
N ASN A 451 -2.14 63.17 -2.92
CA ASN A 451 -3.17 62.99 -1.90
C ASN A 451 -3.80 61.59 -1.95
N ASN A 452 -2.99 60.55 -2.14
CA ASN A 452 -3.45 59.16 -2.13
C ASN A 452 -3.74 58.66 -0.71
N VAL A 453 -4.82 59.18 -0.13
CA VAL A 453 -5.24 58.89 1.24
C VAL A 453 -6.58 58.19 1.22
N TRP A 454 -6.65 57.06 1.93
CA TRP A 454 -7.84 56.24 2.10
C TRP A 454 -8.23 56.17 3.57
N LYS A 455 -9.52 55.98 3.81
CA LYS A 455 -10.06 55.64 5.14
C LYS A 455 -10.66 54.25 5.08
N ALA A 456 -10.20 53.38 5.96
CA ALA A 456 -10.77 52.05 6.18
C ALA A 456 -11.64 52.08 7.44
N SER A 457 -12.95 51.93 7.29
CA SER A 457 -13.90 51.85 8.39
C SER A 457 -14.18 50.38 8.71
N VAL A 458 -13.65 49.92 9.85
CA VAL A 458 -13.77 48.54 10.34
C VAL A 458 -14.92 48.46 11.35
N PRO A 459 -15.91 47.59 11.15
CA PRO A 459 -17.02 47.43 12.10
C PRO A 459 -16.57 46.74 13.39
N LYS A 460 -17.01 47.24 14.54
CA LYS A 460 -16.74 46.63 15.86
C LYS A 460 -17.20 45.18 15.93
N SER A 461 -18.34 44.85 15.32
CA SER A 461 -18.85 43.48 15.31
C SER A 461 -17.87 42.49 14.65
N LEU A 462 -17.11 42.91 13.65
CA LEU A 462 -16.11 42.06 12.98
C LEU A 462 -14.90 41.81 13.87
N LEU A 463 -14.37 42.86 14.52
CA LEU A 463 -13.24 42.73 15.44
C LEU A 463 -13.57 41.88 16.66
N LYS A 464 -14.80 42.01 17.19
CA LYS A 464 -15.30 41.15 18.25
C LYS A 464 -15.28 39.68 17.86
N LYS A 465 -15.70 39.34 16.64
CA LYS A 465 -15.64 37.95 16.15
C LYS A 465 -14.21 37.44 16.05
N PHE A 466 -13.24 38.30 15.70
CA PHE A 466 -11.83 37.91 15.60
C PHE A 466 -11.22 37.64 16.98
N ASP A 467 -11.65 38.38 18.00
CA ASP A 467 -11.31 38.14 19.41
C ASP A 467 -11.89 36.80 19.91
N GLU A 468 -13.15 36.51 19.57
CA GLU A 468 -13.81 35.24 19.90
C GLU A 468 -13.19 34.02 19.21
N MET A 469 -12.59 34.20 18.03
CA MET A 469 -11.90 33.15 17.27
C MET A 469 -10.44 32.92 17.69
N GLY A 470 -9.90 33.67 18.66
CA GLY A 470 -8.53 33.50 19.12
C GLY A 470 -8.36 32.31 20.08
N GLU A 471 -7.42 31.40 19.80
CA GLU A 471 -7.04 30.36 20.76
C GLU A 471 -6.28 30.94 21.99
N PRO A 472 -6.53 30.41 23.21
CA PRO A 472 -5.77 30.79 24.40
C PRO A 472 -4.26 30.55 24.22
N GLY A 473 -3.49 31.63 24.07
CA GLY A 473 -2.03 31.61 23.90
C GLY A 473 -1.52 32.06 22.53
N TYR A 474 -2.38 32.21 21.52
CA TYR A 474 -2.01 32.67 20.17
C TYR A 474 -2.53 34.07 19.80
N GLY A 475 -3.42 34.65 20.62
CA GLY A 475 -3.95 36.00 20.43
C GLY A 475 -5.18 36.05 19.52
N PRO A 476 -5.74 37.24 19.25
CA PRO A 476 -6.91 37.41 18.38
C PRO A 476 -6.57 37.09 16.92
N GLY A 477 -7.58 36.72 16.12
CA GLY A 477 -7.44 36.63 14.67
C GLY A 477 -6.95 37.95 14.04
N LYS A 478 -6.29 37.88 12.89
CA LYS A 478 -5.69 39.04 12.20
C LYS A 478 -6.52 39.46 10.99
N LEU A 479 -6.82 40.75 10.88
CA LEU A 479 -7.41 41.37 9.69
C LEU A 479 -6.30 41.73 8.70
N ILE A 480 -6.38 41.26 7.45
CA ILE A 480 -5.29 41.43 6.50
C ILE A 480 -5.59 42.61 5.58
N PHE A 481 -4.71 43.60 5.60
CA PHE A 481 -4.74 44.74 4.68
C PHE A 481 -3.76 44.53 3.54
N GLU A 482 -4.25 44.73 2.32
CA GLU A 482 -3.45 44.60 1.10
C GLU A 482 -3.49 45.91 0.31
N ALA A 483 -2.37 46.24 -0.34
CA ALA A 483 -2.29 47.35 -1.27
C ALA A 483 -2.59 46.85 -2.69
N VAL A 484 -3.65 47.37 -3.28
CA VAL A 484 -4.07 47.05 -4.65
C VAL A 484 -3.50 48.09 -5.60
N ASP A 485 -3.05 47.68 -6.78
CA ASP A 485 -2.38 48.53 -7.79
C ASP A 485 -1.03 49.13 -7.33
N ALA A 486 -0.45 48.65 -6.22
CA ALA A 486 0.94 48.95 -5.84
C ALA A 486 1.90 48.16 -6.75
N ALA A 487 3.07 48.74 -7.07
CA ALA A 487 4.10 47.98 -7.78
C ALA A 487 4.62 46.83 -6.89
N THR A 488 5.15 45.77 -7.49
CA THR A 488 5.67 44.61 -6.73
C THR A 488 6.70 44.98 -5.66
N ASN A 489 7.53 46.00 -5.91
CA ASN A 489 8.53 46.48 -4.94
C ASN A 489 8.00 47.49 -3.91
N GLN A 490 6.69 47.75 -3.89
CA GLN A 490 6.03 48.66 -2.96
C GLN A 490 5.26 47.86 -1.93
N GLU A 491 5.77 47.83 -0.69
CA GLU A 491 5.15 47.10 0.40
C GLU A 491 4.25 48.00 1.27
N ILE A 492 3.15 47.41 1.75
CA ILE A 492 2.34 47.99 2.81
C ILE A 492 2.99 47.75 4.16
N THR A 493 3.20 48.81 4.94
CA THR A 493 3.76 48.73 6.28
C THR A 493 2.98 49.60 7.26
N GLU A 494 3.10 49.33 8.55
CA GLU A 494 2.69 50.27 9.57
C GLU A 494 3.50 51.58 9.45
N LYS A 495 2.84 52.73 9.63
CA LYS A 495 3.51 54.04 9.58
C LYS A 495 4.35 54.32 10.82
N THR A 496 3.77 54.04 11.98
CA THR A 496 4.37 54.20 13.32
C THR A 496 3.75 53.15 14.23
N SER A 497 4.57 52.46 15.04
CA SER A 497 4.10 51.47 16.00
C SER A 497 3.02 52.02 16.93
N TYR A 498 1.97 51.23 17.13
CA TYR A 498 0.84 51.56 17.98
C TYR A 498 0.76 50.58 19.18
N GLU A 499 0.67 51.09 20.42
CA GLU A 499 0.92 50.28 21.63
C GLU A 499 0.02 49.03 21.79
N ASN A 500 -1.22 49.09 21.30
CA ASN A 500 -2.23 48.04 21.49
C ASN A 500 -2.72 47.42 20.16
N ILE A 501 -1.97 47.63 19.08
CA ILE A 501 -2.23 47.00 17.79
C ILE A 501 -0.96 46.28 17.37
N SER A 502 -1.05 44.96 17.23
CA SER A 502 0.04 44.17 16.64
C SER A 502 -0.11 44.13 15.12
N SER A 503 1.01 44.21 14.42
CA SER A 503 1.07 44.12 12.96
C SER A 503 2.17 43.16 12.52
N GLU A 504 1.88 42.35 11.50
CA GLU A 504 2.83 41.38 10.95
C GLU A 504 2.66 41.28 9.44
N LYS A 505 3.76 41.15 8.70
CA LYS A 505 3.69 40.83 7.27
C LYS A 505 3.13 39.41 7.11
N MET A 506 2.08 39.27 6.31
CA MET A 506 1.42 37.99 6.08
C MET A 506 1.36 37.67 4.59
N ALA A 507 1.80 36.47 4.24
CA ALA A 507 1.71 35.93 2.89
C ALA A 507 1.15 34.50 2.91
N GLY A 508 0.36 34.13 1.92
CA GLY A 508 -0.23 32.80 1.82
C GLY A 508 -1.28 32.72 0.72
N GLN A 509 -2.26 31.82 0.84
CA GLN A 509 -3.34 31.69 -0.15
C GLN A 509 -4.68 31.43 0.53
N ALA A 510 -5.76 31.89 -0.10
CA ALA A 510 -7.11 31.53 0.28
C ALA A 510 -8.02 31.42 -0.95
N TRP A 511 -9.06 30.60 -0.84
CA TRP A 511 -10.13 30.58 -1.85
C TRP A 511 -10.88 31.91 -1.84
N SER A 512 -11.14 32.46 -3.03
CA SER A 512 -11.97 33.63 -3.20
C SER A 512 -13.18 33.27 -4.05
N GLN A 513 -14.38 33.31 -3.46
CA GLN A 513 -15.63 33.10 -4.19
C GLN A 513 -15.86 34.16 -5.27
N ASP A 514 -15.46 35.41 -5.01
CA ASP A 514 -15.58 36.50 -5.98
C ASP A 514 -14.71 36.25 -7.22
N ALA A 515 -13.52 35.65 -7.04
CA ALA A 515 -12.60 35.34 -8.12
C ALA A 515 -12.76 33.91 -8.69
N LEU A 516 -13.56 33.07 -8.03
CA LEU A 516 -13.71 31.63 -8.30
C LEU A 516 -12.36 30.89 -8.43
N LYS A 517 -11.37 31.31 -7.64
CA LYS A 517 -10.02 30.71 -7.62
C LYS A 517 -9.33 30.92 -6.28
N LEU A 518 -8.29 30.13 -6.03
CA LEU A 518 -7.29 30.45 -5.01
C LEU A 518 -6.58 31.74 -5.41
N VAL A 519 -6.46 32.66 -4.47
CA VAL A 519 -5.70 33.90 -4.62
C VAL A 519 -4.59 33.95 -3.60
N ARG A 520 -3.41 34.42 -4.02
CA ARG A 520 -2.32 34.70 -3.11
C ARG A 520 -2.67 35.95 -2.30
N ILE A 521 -2.35 35.88 -1.02
CA ILE A 521 -2.47 36.96 -0.06
C ILE A 521 -1.07 37.49 0.17
N ASN A 522 -0.92 38.81 0.11
CA ASN A 522 0.34 39.47 0.45
C ASN A 522 0.04 40.86 1.03
N GLY A 523 0.09 40.95 2.36
CA GLY A 523 -0.31 42.16 3.04
C GLY A 523 0.24 42.25 4.47
N ILE A 524 -0.37 43.13 5.24
CA ILE A 524 -0.10 43.29 6.66
C ILE A 524 -1.32 42.85 7.47
N GLY A 525 -1.14 41.83 8.29
CA GLY A 525 -2.13 41.36 9.25
C GLY A 525 -2.10 42.23 10.49
N ILE A 526 -3.24 42.81 10.86
CA ILE A 526 -3.39 43.63 12.06
C ILE A 526 -4.30 42.93 13.07
N SER A 527 -3.96 43.04 14.36
CA SER A 527 -4.78 42.53 15.46
C SER A 527 -4.85 43.57 16.58
N PHE A 528 -6.04 43.71 17.17
CA PHE A 528 -6.29 44.62 18.30
C PHE A 528 -6.22 43.81 19.59
N ASP A 529 -5.33 44.17 20.51
CA ASP A 529 -5.17 43.40 21.74
C ASP A 529 -6.41 43.53 22.66
N ASN A 530 -6.95 42.41 23.15
CA ASN A 530 -7.94 42.31 24.26
C ASN A 530 -8.99 43.46 24.34
N THR A 531 -10.07 43.40 23.57
CA THR A 531 -11.19 44.38 23.59
C THR A 531 -10.81 45.85 23.34
N TYR A 532 -9.56 46.16 22.99
CA TYR A 532 -9.08 47.55 22.81
C TYR A 532 -9.79 48.30 21.67
N TYR A 533 -10.42 47.59 20.74
CA TYR A 533 -11.31 48.18 19.73
C TYR A 533 -12.48 48.98 20.35
N GLU A 534 -12.78 48.83 21.64
CA GLU A 534 -13.77 49.64 22.36
C GLU A 534 -13.26 51.05 22.72
N THR A 535 -11.95 51.22 22.96
CA THR A 535 -11.32 52.46 23.41
C THR A 535 -10.31 53.04 22.42
N TYR A 536 -10.18 52.41 21.26
CA TYR A 536 -9.34 52.83 20.15
C TYR A 536 -9.70 54.24 19.65
N ASP A 537 -8.67 55.07 19.45
CA ASP A 537 -8.80 56.50 19.13
C ASP A 537 -8.80 56.82 17.62
N ASN A 538 -8.80 55.80 16.77
CA ASN A 538 -8.76 55.92 15.31
C ASN A 538 -7.46 56.54 14.73
N GLY A 539 -6.34 56.44 15.45
CA GLY A 539 -5.03 56.98 15.03
C GLY A 539 -4.12 56.06 14.21
N TYR A 540 -4.46 54.78 14.04
CA TYR A 540 -3.64 53.79 13.34
C TYR A 540 -3.58 54.04 11.83
N GLN A 541 -2.37 53.97 11.28
CA GLN A 541 -2.08 54.32 9.89
C GLN A 541 -1.18 53.27 9.23
N LEU A 542 -1.62 52.81 8.07
CA LEU A 542 -0.83 51.98 7.15
C LEU A 542 -0.34 52.85 5.99
N VAL A 543 0.86 52.58 5.50
CA VAL A 543 1.46 53.30 4.38
C VAL A 543 2.02 52.36 3.35
N VAL A 544 1.97 52.78 2.09
CA VAL A 544 2.76 52.19 1.02
C VAL A 544 3.87 53.17 0.67
N LYS A 545 5.12 52.72 0.76
CA LYS A 545 6.30 53.55 0.49
C LYS A 545 6.86 53.27 -0.89
N GLY A 546 7.33 54.32 -1.55
CA GLY A 546 8.05 54.23 -2.81
C GLY A 546 9.56 54.21 -2.61
N GLU A 547 10.27 54.24 -3.72
CA GLU A 547 11.72 54.49 -3.72
C GLU A 547 12.03 55.80 -2.97
N GLU A 548 13.18 55.83 -2.29
CA GLU A 548 13.64 56.98 -1.48
C GLU A 548 12.76 57.32 -0.25
N GLY A 549 11.78 56.48 0.10
CA GLY A 549 11.00 56.58 1.35
C GLY A 549 9.80 57.54 1.30
N ALA A 550 9.42 58.01 0.11
CA ALA A 550 8.20 58.81 -0.08
C ALA A 550 6.95 57.97 0.25
N THR A 551 5.94 58.59 0.89
CA THR A 551 4.65 57.94 1.11
C THR A 551 3.82 58.04 -0.16
N LEU A 552 3.61 56.91 -0.82
CA LEU A 552 2.83 56.83 -2.07
C LEU A 552 1.34 56.67 -1.81
N ALA A 553 0.98 56.00 -0.70
CA ALA A 553 -0.39 55.88 -0.25
C ALA A 553 -0.46 55.78 1.28
N LEU A 554 -1.55 56.25 1.88
CA LEU A 554 -1.84 56.19 3.31
C LEU A 554 -3.26 55.65 3.51
N CYS A 555 -3.42 54.68 4.40
CA CYS A 555 -4.73 54.21 4.86
C CYS A 555 -4.87 54.51 6.36
N ILE A 556 -5.91 55.27 6.70
CA ILE A 556 -6.30 55.56 8.07
C ILE A 556 -7.32 54.51 8.49
N VAL A 557 -7.03 53.75 9.55
CA VAL A 557 -7.91 52.69 10.03
C VAL A 557 -8.79 53.24 11.15
N GLU A 558 -10.09 53.29 10.93
CA GLU A 558 -11.07 53.69 11.94
C GLU A 558 -11.94 52.51 12.33
N VAL A 559 -12.25 52.40 13.62
CA VAL A 559 -13.24 51.44 14.11
C VAL A 559 -14.53 52.19 14.41
N TYR A 560 -15.66 51.68 13.90
CA TYR A 560 -16.97 52.26 14.12
C TYR A 560 -17.94 51.26 14.74
N ASP A 561 -18.89 51.77 15.52
CA ASP A 561 -19.93 50.95 16.14
C ASP A 561 -21.08 50.72 15.16
N ASP A 562 -21.12 49.52 14.58
CA ASP A 562 -22.12 49.07 13.64
C ASP A 562 -23.37 48.49 14.31
N THR A 563 -23.45 48.50 15.64
CA THR A 563 -24.68 48.12 16.38
C THR A 563 -25.66 49.28 16.57
N GLN A 564 -25.27 50.49 16.14
CA GLN A 564 -26.08 51.71 16.22
C GLN A 564 -26.60 52.21 14.86
N GLU A 565 -26.20 51.58 13.74
CA GLU A 565 -26.79 51.73 12.40
C GLU A 565 -27.89 50.68 12.18
#